data_AF-A0A2U9P4P9-F1
#
_entry.id   AF-A0A2U9P4P9-F1
#
_cell.length_a   1.000
_cell.length_b   1.000
_cell.length_c   1.000
_cell.angle_alpha   90.00
_cell.angle_beta   90.00
_cell.angle_gamma   90.00
#
_symmetry.space_group_name_H-M   'P 1'
#
loop_
_entity.id
_entity.type
_entity.pdbx_description
1 polymer ?
#
loop_
_entity_poly.entity_id
_entity_poly.type
_entity_poly.pdbx_seq_one_letter_code
_entity_poly.pdbx_strand_id
1 'polypeptide(L)'
;MSTTLTPPAVEVTRPPAAKDRPWAAVLALARFEARELLLHVPVFVFLLLYLGYSVYSLVAAERDGMADYPVLQDADRAPQSAPQLVALAVLLCVNHAVLRSRRHGTERHFGVLPVRPWRRTLAHVLSVVPFAAVVAVVVTAEFAWAALKPGAVGHGSVAELAVAPLTVLLAGVVGVLLARLIHSAFAAPLFVVGLYVLLVVISVASDGTSPHWLTWLSPVVPETGGAPLPSALLGRPAAWHALYLAGLTVTLLGAALLVSGRRTRPVAVVTAVALAATAAGVAGQSPGDSRQLTEARTMASVSPEKDQTCALRAGVRYCAFPEWTGRTADWAAVVERVEQLAGGRHDRLTVRQRAEARYGLTGDAALVPLAGPGQITVGTEWGGNRVPEFAVGVASVLVAGSEKEASGICDARAVTVMWLALAAQPDPMSAFAHVRLDDGTEGPGAVLAPTEPLAMSAEQTRMVRELLHRPSEDVTSAVRAGWTELTSPETSLTRVAHLLGVRSPEKEENRDDPCAA
;
A
#
# COMPACT_ATOMS: atom_id res chain seq x y z
N MET A 1 0.57 -74.37 65.43
CA MET A 1 1.63 -73.38 65.16
C MET A 1 1.71 -73.22 63.65
N SER A 2 1.22 -72.09 63.13
CA SER A 2 1.29 -71.78 61.68
C SER A 2 2.39 -70.74 61.47
N THR A 3 3.39 -71.11 60.67
CA THR A 3 4.54 -70.27 60.32
C THR A 3 4.18 -69.46 59.08
N THR A 4 4.00 -68.14 59.23
CA THR A 4 3.85 -67.20 58.11
C THR A 4 5.22 -66.86 57.55
N LEU A 5 5.48 -67.25 56.30
CA LEU A 5 6.66 -66.82 55.55
C LEU A 5 6.37 -65.48 54.88
N THR A 6 7.03 -64.42 55.35
CA THR A 6 7.00 -63.09 54.73
C THR A 6 8.04 -63.06 53.60
N PRO A 7 7.66 -62.77 52.33
CA PRO A 7 8.62 -62.66 51.24
C PRO A 7 9.51 -61.40 51.41
N PRO A 8 10.78 -61.44 50.97
CA PRO A 8 11.69 -60.31 51.08
C PRO A 8 11.23 -59.15 50.18
N ALA A 9 11.35 -57.93 50.71
CA ALA A 9 11.04 -56.71 49.98
C ALA A 9 11.98 -56.57 48.77
N VAL A 10 11.39 -56.48 47.58
CA VAL A 10 12.12 -56.14 46.35
C VAL A 10 12.51 -54.67 46.45
N GLU A 11 13.80 -54.40 46.60
CA GLU A 11 14.36 -53.06 46.58
C GLU A 11 14.33 -52.54 45.13
N VAL A 12 13.29 -51.78 44.78
CA VAL A 12 13.19 -51.13 43.48
C VAL A 12 14.22 -50.00 43.44
N THR A 13 15.39 -50.25 42.86
CA THR A 13 16.36 -49.22 42.51
C THR A 13 15.69 -48.16 41.64
N ARG A 14 15.44 -46.99 42.24
CA ARG A 14 14.88 -45.83 41.54
C ARG A 14 15.88 -45.43 40.44
N PRO A 15 15.50 -45.43 39.15
CA PRO A 15 16.41 -44.98 38.12
C PRO A 15 16.88 -43.55 38.44
N PRO A 16 18.14 -43.22 38.15
CA PRO A 16 18.67 -41.89 38.43
C PRO A 16 17.74 -40.86 37.78
N ALA A 17 17.29 -39.89 38.58
CA ALA A 17 16.38 -38.85 38.12
C ALA A 17 17.00 -38.16 36.90
N ALA A 18 16.49 -38.46 35.71
CA ALA A 18 16.85 -37.75 34.51
C ALA A 18 16.64 -36.26 34.80
N LYS A 19 17.68 -35.43 34.60
CA LYS A 19 17.60 -33.99 34.85
C LYS A 19 16.36 -33.46 34.15
N ASP A 20 15.32 -33.15 34.94
CA ASP A 20 14.06 -32.62 34.43
C ASP A 20 14.40 -31.37 33.62
N ARG A 21 14.24 -31.46 32.30
CA ARG A 21 14.33 -30.31 31.39
C ARG A 21 12.91 -29.85 31.08
N PRO A 22 12.25 -29.13 32.00
CA PRO A 22 10.83 -28.78 31.89
C PRO A 22 10.48 -28.04 30.61
N TRP A 23 11.43 -27.29 30.06
CA TRP A 23 11.30 -26.53 28.82
C TRP A 23 11.42 -27.37 27.55
N ALA A 24 12.15 -28.49 27.59
CA ALA A 24 12.27 -29.39 26.45
C ALA A 24 10.91 -29.99 26.09
N ALA A 25 10.10 -30.36 27.09
CA ALA A 25 8.74 -30.86 26.90
C ALA A 25 7.80 -29.80 26.28
N VAL A 26 7.91 -28.53 26.71
CA VAL A 26 7.13 -27.42 26.14
C VAL A 26 7.49 -27.19 24.67
N LEU A 27 8.78 -27.15 24.35
CA LEU A 27 9.24 -26.95 22.97
C LEU A 27 8.93 -28.14 22.07
N ALA A 28 9.03 -29.37 22.59
CA ALA A 28 8.63 -30.56 21.85
C ALA A 28 7.13 -30.54 21.53
N LEU A 29 6.29 -30.19 22.49
CA LEU A 29 4.85 -30.03 22.28
C LEU A 29 4.55 -28.87 21.31
N ALA A 30 5.22 -27.73 21.45
CA ALA A 30 5.04 -26.60 20.54
C ALA A 30 5.39 -26.95 19.09
N ARG A 31 6.48 -27.69 18.86
CA ARG A 31 6.86 -28.19 17.53
C ARG A 31 5.84 -29.17 16.96
N PHE A 32 5.34 -30.09 17.80
CA PHE A 32 4.30 -31.03 17.41
C PHE A 32 3.02 -30.29 17.00
N GLU A 33 2.54 -29.36 17.84
CA GLU A 33 1.34 -28.58 17.56
C GLU A 33 1.51 -27.65 16.36
N ALA A 34 2.71 -27.09 16.14
CA ALA A 34 2.99 -26.27 14.95
C ALA A 34 2.88 -27.10 13.66
N ARG A 35 3.42 -28.33 13.67
CA ARG A 35 3.31 -29.26 12.54
C ARG A 35 1.86 -29.67 12.31
N GLU A 36 1.13 -30.00 13.37
CA GLU A 36 -0.30 -30.33 13.29
C GLU A 36 -1.12 -29.18 12.75
N LEU A 37 -0.88 -27.95 13.21
CA LEU A 37 -1.53 -26.74 12.70
C LEU A 37 -1.27 -26.54 11.21
N LEU A 38 -0.02 -26.72 10.76
CA LEU A 38 0.34 -26.61 9.35
C LEU A 38 -0.40 -27.62 8.48
N LEU A 39 -0.71 -28.82 9.02
CA LEU A 39 -1.44 -29.87 8.30
C LEU A 39 -2.96 -29.68 8.32
N HIS A 40 -3.50 -28.72 9.07
CA HIS A 40 -4.92 -28.38 8.96
C HIS A 40 -5.18 -27.73 7.60
N VAL A 41 -6.14 -28.28 6.86
CA VAL A 41 -6.48 -27.84 5.49
C VAL A 41 -6.63 -26.31 5.38
N PRO A 42 -7.36 -25.61 6.28
CA PRO A 42 -7.48 -24.15 6.16
C PRO A 42 -6.13 -23.43 6.28
N VAL A 43 -5.30 -23.79 7.27
CA VAL A 43 -3.99 -23.15 7.49
C VAL A 43 -3.08 -23.38 6.29
N PHE A 44 -3.00 -24.63 5.82
CA PHE A 44 -2.18 -24.98 4.67
C PHE A 44 -2.61 -24.21 3.40
N VAL A 45 -3.91 -24.23 3.10
CA VAL A 45 -4.46 -23.59 1.90
C VAL A 45 -4.27 -22.08 1.95
N PHE A 46 -4.62 -21.40 3.06
CA PHE A 46 -4.47 -19.95 3.14
C PHE A 46 -3.00 -19.52 3.18
N LEU A 47 -2.10 -20.32 3.75
CA LEU A 47 -0.66 -20.05 3.68
C LEU A 47 -0.14 -20.18 2.25
N LEU A 48 -0.54 -21.23 1.52
CA LEU A 48 -0.18 -21.38 0.11
C LEU A 48 -0.77 -20.27 -0.76
N LEU A 49 -2.02 -19.87 -0.53
CA LEU A 49 -2.66 -18.77 -1.24
C LEU A 49 -1.93 -17.46 -0.96
N TYR A 50 -1.56 -17.19 0.30
CA TYR A 50 -0.78 -16.01 0.66
C TYR A 50 0.58 -16.01 -0.05
N LEU A 51 1.36 -17.10 0.04
CA LEU A 51 2.66 -17.21 -0.63
C LEU A 51 2.53 -17.10 -2.15
N GLY A 52 1.52 -17.76 -2.74
CA GLY A 52 1.25 -17.71 -4.16
C GLY A 52 0.85 -16.31 -4.62
N TYR A 53 0.01 -15.62 -3.85
CA TYR A 53 -0.37 -14.24 -4.10
C TYR A 53 0.84 -13.29 -4.00
N SER A 54 1.68 -13.45 -2.98
CA SER A 54 2.93 -12.69 -2.81
C SER A 54 3.91 -12.90 -3.96
N VAL A 55 4.10 -14.14 -4.41
CA VAL A 55 4.96 -14.42 -5.57
C VAL A 55 4.33 -13.86 -6.85
N TYR A 56 3.02 -14.01 -7.01
CA TYR A 56 2.30 -13.46 -8.15
C TYR A 56 2.39 -11.93 -8.18
N SER A 57 2.20 -11.24 -7.04
CA SER A 57 2.30 -9.78 -6.98
C SER A 57 3.72 -9.30 -7.29
N LEU A 58 4.76 -10.02 -6.85
CA LEU A 58 6.15 -9.67 -7.14
C LEU A 58 6.51 -9.83 -8.62
N VAL A 59 5.96 -10.84 -9.31
CA VAL A 59 6.32 -11.18 -10.70
C VAL A 59 5.36 -10.59 -11.74
N ALA A 60 4.06 -10.52 -11.43
CA ALA A 60 3.02 -10.14 -12.39
C ALA A 60 2.63 -8.66 -12.31
N ALA A 61 3.00 -7.93 -11.24
CA ALA A 61 2.71 -6.50 -11.12
C ALA A 61 3.56 -5.61 -12.04
N GLU A 62 4.49 -6.16 -12.81
CA GLU A 62 5.35 -5.40 -13.74
C GLU A 62 4.63 -4.90 -15.00
N ARG A 63 3.36 -5.22 -15.20
CA ARG A 63 2.66 -4.99 -16.48
C ARG A 63 2.47 -3.53 -16.85
N ASP A 64 2.43 -2.64 -15.88
CA ASP A 64 2.09 -1.24 -16.12
C ASP A 64 3.27 -0.28 -15.91
N GLY A 65 4.51 -0.76 -15.76
CA GLY A 65 5.74 0.06 -15.62
C GLY A 65 5.85 0.93 -14.35
N MET A 66 4.76 1.15 -13.61
CA MET A 66 4.74 1.85 -12.32
C MET A 66 5.45 1.05 -11.22
N ALA A 67 5.46 -0.28 -11.34
CA ALA A 67 6.12 -1.16 -10.37
C ALA A 67 7.63 -0.89 -10.26
N ASP A 68 8.27 -0.28 -11.27
CA ASP A 68 9.70 0.07 -11.24
C ASP A 68 10.02 1.29 -10.38
N TYR A 69 8.98 2.02 -9.99
CA TYR A 69 9.06 3.24 -9.20
C TYR A 69 8.27 3.14 -7.89
N PRO A 70 8.64 2.19 -6.99
CA PRO A 70 7.94 2.03 -5.73
C PRO A 70 8.21 3.22 -4.80
N VAL A 71 7.22 3.56 -3.98
CA VAL A 71 7.36 4.50 -2.85
C VAL A 71 7.41 3.68 -1.56
N LEU A 72 8.50 3.78 -0.81
CA LEU A 72 8.82 2.81 0.25
C LEU A 72 7.83 2.83 1.43
N GLN A 73 7.30 3.99 1.79
CA GLN A 73 6.26 4.12 2.81
C GLN A 73 4.86 3.63 2.37
N ASP A 74 4.69 3.26 1.11
CA ASP A 74 3.49 2.57 0.65
C ASP A 74 3.77 1.07 0.59
N ALA A 75 5.00 0.70 0.18
CA ALA A 75 5.47 -0.67 0.13
C ALA A 75 5.55 -1.35 1.51
N ASP A 76 5.78 -0.62 2.61
CA ASP A 76 5.75 -1.17 3.97
C ASP A 76 4.33 -1.34 4.54
N ARG A 77 3.34 -0.59 4.02
CA ARG A 77 1.92 -0.66 4.41
C ARG A 77 1.13 -1.68 3.59
N ALA A 78 1.44 -1.82 2.30
CA ALA A 78 0.71 -2.70 1.38
C ALA A 78 0.57 -4.17 1.88
N PRO A 79 1.60 -4.80 2.49
CA PRO A 79 1.51 -6.20 2.90
C PRO A 79 0.62 -6.47 4.13
N GLN A 80 0.05 -5.45 4.78
CA GLN A 80 -0.66 -5.64 6.05
C GLN A 80 -1.99 -6.41 5.90
N SER A 81 -2.67 -6.28 4.77
CA SER A 81 -4.01 -6.87 4.56
C SER A 81 -3.96 -8.33 4.09
N ALA A 82 -3.00 -8.68 3.23
CA ALA A 82 -2.90 -10.01 2.62
C ALA A 82 -2.86 -11.20 3.64
N PRO A 83 -2.12 -11.14 4.76
CA PRO A 83 -2.02 -12.26 5.70
C PRO A 83 -3.24 -12.40 6.65
N GLN A 84 -4.27 -11.57 6.53
CA GLN A 84 -5.46 -11.64 7.39
C GLN A 84 -6.17 -13.01 7.31
N LEU A 85 -6.23 -13.62 6.13
CA LEU A 85 -6.80 -14.96 5.97
C LEU A 85 -5.98 -16.03 6.70
N VAL A 86 -4.65 -15.89 6.70
CA VAL A 86 -3.75 -16.75 7.49
C VAL A 86 -4.00 -16.55 8.98
N ALA A 87 -4.10 -15.29 9.44
CA ALA A 87 -4.40 -14.98 10.85
C ALA A 87 -5.73 -15.60 11.30
N LEU A 88 -6.78 -15.50 10.48
CA LEU A 88 -8.08 -16.11 10.74
C LEU A 88 -8.00 -17.64 10.81
N ALA A 89 -7.33 -18.27 9.85
CA ALA A 89 -7.15 -19.72 9.83
C ALA A 89 -6.40 -20.22 11.06
N VAL A 90 -5.34 -19.51 11.46
CA VAL A 90 -4.56 -19.78 12.68
C VAL A 90 -5.43 -19.66 13.92
N LEU A 91 -6.21 -18.59 14.07
CA LEU A 91 -7.13 -18.38 15.20
C LEU A 91 -8.09 -19.56 15.37
N LEU A 92 -8.76 -19.96 14.28
CA LEU A 92 -9.74 -21.04 14.30
C LEU A 92 -9.08 -22.39 14.60
N CYS A 93 -7.97 -22.71 13.93
CA CYS A 93 -7.31 -24.01 14.06
C CYS A 93 -6.59 -24.17 15.39
N VAL A 94 -5.98 -23.12 15.95
CA VAL A 94 -5.36 -23.18 17.28
C VAL A 94 -6.40 -23.31 18.39
N ASN A 95 -7.53 -22.61 18.27
CA ASN A 95 -8.66 -22.79 19.19
C ASN A 95 -9.13 -24.26 19.17
N HIS A 96 -9.28 -24.81 17.96
CA HIS A 96 -9.66 -26.20 17.78
C HIS A 96 -8.60 -27.17 18.34
N ALA A 97 -7.30 -26.91 18.16
CA ALA A 97 -6.22 -27.72 18.70
C ALA A 97 -6.21 -27.72 20.24
N VAL A 98 -6.38 -26.55 20.88
CA VAL A 98 -6.42 -26.43 22.35
C VAL A 98 -7.60 -27.19 22.97
N LEU A 99 -8.74 -27.23 22.27
CA LEU A 99 -9.94 -27.97 22.71
C LEU A 99 -9.88 -29.48 22.40
N ARG A 100 -8.87 -29.96 21.66
CA ARG A 100 -8.74 -31.36 21.19
C ARG A 100 -8.86 -32.37 22.33
N SER A 101 -8.11 -32.18 23.42
CA SER A 101 -8.10 -33.11 24.55
C SER A 101 -9.44 -33.21 25.26
N ARG A 102 -10.21 -32.11 25.30
CA ARG A 102 -11.55 -32.10 25.90
C ARG A 102 -12.58 -32.74 24.97
N ARG A 103 -12.55 -32.44 23.67
CA ARG A 103 -13.46 -33.03 22.69
C ARG A 103 -13.34 -34.55 22.63
N HIS A 104 -12.12 -35.08 22.78
CA HIS A 104 -11.89 -36.53 22.78
C HIS A 104 -11.94 -37.16 24.18
N GLY A 105 -12.32 -36.41 25.22
CA GLY A 105 -12.40 -36.94 26.59
C GLY A 105 -11.05 -37.37 27.19
N THR A 106 -9.92 -37.00 26.57
CA THR A 106 -8.57 -37.41 26.98
C THR A 106 -7.97 -36.50 28.06
N GLU A 107 -8.64 -35.41 28.45
CA GLU A 107 -8.13 -34.46 29.44
C GLU A 107 -7.75 -35.11 30.79
N ARG A 108 -8.49 -36.13 31.23
CA ARG A 108 -8.17 -36.90 32.46
C ARG A 108 -6.83 -37.65 32.35
N HIS A 109 -6.48 -38.13 31.16
CA HIS A 109 -5.22 -38.81 30.89
C HIS A 109 -4.04 -37.83 30.83
N PHE A 110 -4.27 -36.58 30.40
CA PHE A 110 -3.23 -35.54 30.48
C PHE A 110 -3.02 -35.01 31.91
N GLY A 111 -4.00 -35.19 32.80
CA GLY A 111 -3.89 -34.79 34.21
C GLY A 111 -2.85 -35.58 35.01
N VAL A 112 -2.50 -36.79 34.57
CA VAL A 112 -1.47 -37.64 35.20
C VAL A 112 -0.06 -37.39 34.64
N LEU A 113 0.07 -36.65 33.54
CA LEU A 113 1.37 -36.34 32.93
C LEU A 113 2.08 -35.19 33.67
N PRO A 114 3.43 -35.16 33.68
CA PRO A 114 4.21 -34.13 34.37
C PRO A 114 4.06 -32.72 33.76
N VAL A 115 3.43 -32.59 32.60
CA VAL A 115 3.24 -31.31 31.90
C VAL A 115 2.02 -30.56 32.46
N ARG A 116 2.29 -29.60 33.37
CA ARG A 116 1.27 -28.74 33.98
C ARG A 116 0.38 -28.03 32.93
N PRO A 117 -0.90 -27.73 33.23
CA PRO A 117 -1.83 -27.12 32.26
C PRO A 117 -1.32 -25.84 31.58
N TRP A 118 -0.71 -24.91 32.33
CA TRP A 118 -0.14 -23.69 31.77
C TRP A 118 1.02 -23.94 30.78
N ARG A 119 1.77 -25.04 30.93
CA ARG A 119 2.83 -25.41 29.99
C ARG A 119 2.27 -25.88 28.65
N ARG A 120 1.12 -26.57 28.67
CA ARG A 120 0.37 -26.93 27.46
C ARG A 120 -0.16 -25.68 26.77
N THR A 121 -0.74 -24.73 27.51
CA THR A 121 -1.17 -23.43 26.96
C THR A 121 -0.01 -22.66 26.34
N LEU A 122 1.14 -22.58 27.02
CA LEU A 122 2.33 -21.94 26.47
C LEU A 122 2.82 -22.64 25.20
N ALA A 123 2.77 -23.97 25.13
CA ALA A 123 3.14 -24.70 23.93
C ALA A 123 2.24 -24.38 22.73
N HIS A 124 0.93 -24.27 22.91
CA HIS A 124 0.00 -23.86 21.83
C HIS A 124 0.19 -22.39 21.39
N VAL A 125 0.65 -21.51 22.27
CA VAL A 125 1.01 -20.14 21.86
C VAL A 125 2.32 -20.16 21.06
N LEU A 126 3.32 -20.90 21.54
CA LEU A 126 4.60 -21.05 20.84
C LEU A 126 4.45 -21.74 19.47
N SER A 127 3.44 -22.58 19.27
CA SER A 127 3.19 -23.21 17.97
C SER A 127 2.72 -22.23 16.89
N VAL A 128 2.29 -21.02 17.26
CA VAL A 128 1.88 -19.97 16.30
C VAL A 128 3.09 -19.19 15.77
N VAL A 129 4.18 -19.12 16.53
CA VAL A 129 5.39 -18.33 16.19
C VAL A 129 5.94 -18.63 14.78
N PRO A 130 6.02 -19.90 14.31
CA PRO A 130 6.49 -20.19 12.95
C PRO A 130 5.66 -19.51 11.85
N PHE A 131 4.34 -19.40 12.02
CA PHE A 131 3.47 -18.75 11.02
C PHE A 131 3.69 -17.25 10.97
N ALA A 132 3.82 -16.61 12.13
CA ALA A 132 4.20 -15.19 12.20
C ALA A 132 5.61 -14.95 11.64
N ALA A 133 6.54 -15.87 11.86
CA ALA A 133 7.89 -15.77 11.28
C ALA A 133 7.88 -15.90 9.76
N VAL A 134 7.07 -16.79 9.18
CA VAL A 134 6.90 -16.87 7.71
C VAL A 134 6.33 -15.57 7.17
N VAL A 135 5.28 -15.02 7.80
CA VAL A 135 4.72 -13.72 7.39
C VAL A 135 5.78 -12.62 7.50
N ALA A 136 6.55 -12.56 8.59
CA ALA A 136 7.63 -11.60 8.74
C ALA A 136 8.70 -11.71 7.63
N VAL A 137 9.07 -12.94 7.23
CA VAL A 137 9.99 -13.17 6.11
C VAL A 137 9.41 -12.69 4.79
N VAL A 138 8.14 -13.01 4.51
CA VAL A 138 7.49 -12.62 3.26
C VAL A 138 7.37 -11.09 3.16
N VAL A 139 6.86 -10.40 4.18
CA VAL A 139 6.75 -8.92 4.13
C VAL A 139 8.11 -8.24 4.04
N THR A 140 9.13 -8.79 4.71
CA THR A 140 10.51 -8.27 4.60
C THR A 140 11.06 -8.48 3.19
N ALA A 141 10.80 -9.64 2.58
CA ALA A 141 11.23 -9.93 1.22
C ALA A 141 10.52 -9.06 0.19
N GLU A 142 9.21 -8.84 0.32
CA GLU A 142 8.44 -7.92 -0.53
C GLU A 142 8.97 -6.49 -0.44
N PHE A 143 9.19 -5.99 0.78
CA PHE A 143 9.75 -4.65 1.00
C PHE A 143 11.18 -4.54 0.45
N ALA A 144 12.04 -5.54 0.70
CA ALA A 144 13.41 -5.56 0.20
C ALA A 144 13.43 -5.59 -1.34
N TRP A 145 12.54 -6.36 -1.97
CA TRP A 145 12.39 -6.37 -3.42
C TRP A 145 12.04 -5.00 -3.97
N ALA A 146 11.07 -4.30 -3.36
CA ALA A 146 10.71 -2.94 -3.74
C ALA A 146 11.88 -1.95 -3.52
N ALA A 147 12.59 -2.05 -2.38
CA ALA A 147 13.71 -1.17 -2.04
C ALA A 147 14.95 -1.36 -2.93
N LEU A 148 15.10 -2.51 -3.56
CA LEU A 148 16.20 -2.78 -4.50
C LEU A 148 15.94 -2.24 -5.90
N LYS A 149 14.73 -1.74 -6.20
CA LYS A 149 14.41 -1.19 -7.52
C LYS A 149 15.10 0.16 -7.73
N PRO A 150 15.68 0.44 -8.91
CA PRO A 150 16.38 1.70 -9.17
C PRO A 150 15.51 2.96 -8.99
N GLY A 151 14.21 2.86 -9.26
CA GLY A 151 13.24 3.97 -9.13
C GLY A 151 12.64 4.13 -7.71
N ALA A 152 13.11 3.35 -6.73
CA ALA A 152 12.63 3.39 -5.37
C ALA A 152 12.95 4.73 -4.69
N VAL A 153 11.96 5.30 -4.01
CA VAL A 153 12.09 6.57 -3.27
C VAL A 153 11.37 6.51 -1.93
N GLY A 154 11.74 7.43 -1.03
CA GLY A 154 11.12 7.52 0.29
C GLY A 154 11.77 6.61 1.33
N HIS A 155 11.04 6.33 2.41
CA HIS A 155 11.54 5.59 3.56
C HIS A 155 10.50 4.61 4.08
N GLY A 156 10.93 3.39 4.41
CA GLY A 156 10.07 2.41 5.08
C GLY A 156 10.16 2.50 6.61
N SER A 157 9.11 2.04 7.27
CA SER A 157 8.94 1.94 8.71
C SER A 157 8.97 0.49 9.16
N VAL A 158 9.91 0.15 10.04
CA VAL A 158 9.97 -1.17 10.68
C VAL A 158 8.70 -1.45 11.49
N ALA A 159 8.07 -0.42 12.04
CA ALA A 159 6.83 -0.56 12.79
C ALA A 159 5.65 -0.95 11.90
N GLU A 160 5.56 -0.39 10.68
CA GLU A 160 4.53 -0.77 9.70
C GLU A 160 4.74 -2.22 9.22
N LEU A 161 5.99 -2.61 8.94
CA LEU A 161 6.34 -4.00 8.57
C LEU A 161 6.02 -5.02 9.67
N ALA A 162 6.05 -4.60 10.95
CA ALA A 162 5.75 -5.47 12.08
C ALA A 162 4.25 -5.75 12.27
N VAL A 163 3.35 -4.95 11.67
CA VAL A 163 1.89 -5.06 11.89
C VAL A 163 1.37 -6.43 11.45
N ALA A 164 1.70 -6.88 10.24
CA ALA A 164 1.27 -8.16 9.70
C ALA A 164 1.64 -9.37 10.59
N PRO A 165 2.92 -9.60 10.96
CA PRO A 165 3.28 -10.72 11.82
C PRO A 165 2.73 -10.58 13.24
N LEU A 166 2.62 -9.37 13.80
CA LEU A 166 1.99 -9.15 15.11
C LEU A 166 0.50 -9.51 15.09
N THR A 167 -0.21 -9.22 14.00
CA THR A 167 -1.62 -9.59 13.84
C THR A 167 -1.82 -11.11 13.80
N VAL A 168 -0.92 -11.85 13.16
CA VAL A 168 -0.95 -13.34 13.16
C VAL A 168 -0.72 -13.89 14.57
N LEU A 169 0.25 -13.33 15.32
CA LEU A 169 0.49 -13.71 16.72
C LEU A 169 -0.72 -13.42 17.60
N LEU A 170 -1.28 -12.21 17.48
CA LEU A 170 -2.47 -11.79 18.21
C LEU A 170 -3.64 -12.76 17.96
N ALA A 171 -3.92 -13.06 16.70
CA ALA A 171 -5.00 -13.97 16.30
C ALA A 171 -4.81 -15.37 16.91
N GLY A 172 -3.58 -15.90 16.90
CA GLY A 172 -3.28 -17.18 17.54
C GLY A 172 -3.46 -17.16 19.06
N VAL A 173 -3.00 -16.11 19.75
CA VAL A 173 -3.17 -15.96 21.20
C VAL A 173 -4.64 -15.81 21.58
N VAL A 174 -5.42 -15.05 20.80
CA VAL A 174 -6.87 -14.94 20.95
C VAL A 174 -7.53 -16.31 20.82
N GLY A 175 -7.18 -17.10 19.80
CA GLY A 175 -7.70 -18.46 19.62
C GLY A 175 -7.43 -19.36 20.83
N VAL A 176 -6.21 -19.30 21.39
CA VAL A 176 -5.83 -20.04 22.60
C VAL A 176 -6.63 -19.56 23.82
N LEU A 177 -6.73 -18.24 24.04
CA LEU A 177 -7.45 -17.68 25.18
C LEU A 177 -8.94 -18.04 25.12
N LEU A 178 -9.58 -17.91 23.96
CA LEU A 178 -10.98 -18.29 23.77
C LEU A 178 -11.23 -19.75 24.13
N ALA A 179 -10.33 -20.66 23.72
CA ALA A 179 -10.44 -22.08 24.06
C ALA A 179 -10.26 -22.37 25.56
N ARG A 180 -9.59 -21.48 26.30
CA ARG A 180 -9.44 -21.59 27.75
C ARG A 180 -10.60 -20.97 28.52
N LEU A 181 -11.26 -19.96 27.98
CA LEU A 181 -12.42 -19.30 28.59
C LEU A 181 -13.73 -20.04 28.28
N ILE A 182 -13.91 -20.45 27.02
CA ILE A 182 -15.15 -21.03 26.52
C ILE A 182 -14.86 -22.43 26.01
N HIS A 183 -15.40 -23.44 26.69
CA HIS A 183 -15.17 -24.86 26.39
C HIS A 183 -16.01 -25.38 25.21
N SER A 184 -16.21 -24.55 24.18
CA SER A 184 -17.01 -24.86 22.99
C SER A 184 -16.22 -24.64 21.72
N ALA A 185 -16.31 -25.57 20.77
CA ALA A 185 -15.70 -25.43 19.45
C ALA A 185 -16.32 -24.30 18.61
N PHE A 186 -17.54 -23.86 18.96
CA PHE A 186 -18.22 -22.74 18.30
C PHE A 186 -17.75 -21.36 18.79
N ALA A 187 -16.95 -21.30 19.87
CA ALA A 187 -16.53 -20.03 20.46
C ALA A 187 -15.74 -19.15 19.48
N ALA A 188 -14.76 -19.73 18.78
CA ALA A 188 -13.94 -19.00 17.83
C ALA A 188 -14.70 -18.56 16.55
N PRO A 189 -15.48 -19.44 15.87
CA PRO A 189 -16.33 -19.00 14.77
C PRO A 189 -17.31 -17.88 15.14
N LEU A 190 -18.01 -18.00 16.28
CA LEU A 190 -18.95 -16.98 16.74
C LEU A 190 -18.24 -15.68 17.12
N PHE A 191 -17.04 -15.74 17.68
CA PHE A 191 -16.22 -14.57 17.94
C PHE A 191 -15.87 -13.83 16.64
N VAL A 192 -15.45 -14.56 15.59
CA VAL A 192 -15.13 -13.98 14.29
C VAL A 192 -16.36 -13.32 13.66
N VAL A 193 -17.50 -14.03 13.63
CA VAL A 193 -18.76 -13.49 13.09
C VAL A 193 -19.21 -12.26 13.88
N GLY A 194 -19.17 -12.32 15.21
CA GLY A 194 -19.54 -11.20 16.07
C GLY A 194 -18.63 -9.99 15.89
N LEU A 195 -17.31 -10.21 15.76
CA LEU A 195 -16.34 -9.15 15.49
C LEU A 195 -16.59 -8.51 14.12
N TYR A 196 -16.81 -9.32 13.08
CA TYR A 196 -17.14 -8.83 11.74
C TYR A 196 -18.42 -7.97 11.75
N VAL A 197 -19.50 -8.47 12.34
CA VAL A 197 -20.77 -7.73 12.46
C VAL A 197 -20.57 -6.43 13.23
N LEU A 198 -19.82 -6.46 14.34
CA LEU A 198 -19.51 -5.26 15.11
C LEU A 198 -18.75 -4.22 14.28
N LEU A 199 -17.73 -4.63 13.53
CA LEU A 199 -16.95 -3.74 12.67
C LEU A 199 -17.80 -3.14 11.55
N VAL A 200 -18.67 -3.93 10.92
CA VAL A 200 -19.62 -3.45 9.90
C VAL A 200 -20.62 -2.47 10.51
N VAL A 201 -21.19 -2.78 11.68
CA VAL A 201 -22.13 -1.88 12.37
C VAL A 201 -21.46 -0.56 12.74
N ILE A 202 -20.23 -0.59 13.26
CA ILE A 202 -19.45 0.63 13.53
C ILE A 202 -19.23 1.41 12.24
N SER A 203 -18.83 0.75 11.15
CA SER A 203 -18.60 1.41 9.87
C SER A 203 -19.86 2.04 9.28
N VAL A 204 -21.03 1.43 9.44
CA VAL A 204 -22.32 1.95 8.92
C VAL A 204 -22.89 3.04 9.82
N ALA A 205 -22.73 2.92 11.14
CA ALA A 205 -23.20 3.90 12.11
C ALA A 205 -22.32 5.16 12.17
N SER A 206 -21.10 5.07 11.64
CA SER A 206 -20.25 6.23 11.41
C SER A 206 -20.68 6.85 10.08
N ASP A 207 -21.15 8.10 10.06
CA ASP A 207 -21.52 8.85 8.84
C ASP A 207 -20.28 9.18 7.96
N GLY A 208 -19.45 8.18 7.64
CA GLY A 208 -18.13 8.34 7.02
C GLY A 208 -17.07 9.00 7.93
N THR A 209 -17.44 9.42 9.15
CA THR A 209 -16.59 10.12 10.11
C THR A 209 -16.24 9.24 11.32
N SER A 210 -15.83 7.99 11.05
CA SER A 210 -15.33 7.08 12.08
C SER A 210 -14.31 7.82 12.95
N PRO A 211 -14.50 7.91 14.28
CA PRO A 211 -13.54 8.55 15.16
C PRO A 211 -12.15 7.97 14.91
N HIS A 212 -11.17 8.82 14.56
CA HIS A 212 -9.80 8.43 14.16
C HIS A 212 -9.23 7.30 15.05
N TRP A 213 -9.40 7.41 16.37
CA TRP A 213 -8.93 6.43 17.34
C TRP A 213 -9.53 5.01 17.17
N LEU A 214 -10.78 4.87 16.71
CA LEU A 214 -11.43 3.57 16.48
C LEU A 214 -10.80 2.83 15.31
N THR A 215 -10.45 3.54 14.24
CA THR A 215 -9.78 2.95 13.06
C THR A 215 -8.47 2.30 13.46
N TRP A 216 -7.69 2.97 14.32
CA TRP A 216 -6.41 2.47 14.81
C TRP A 216 -6.53 1.29 15.78
N LEU A 217 -7.71 1.00 16.35
CA LEU A 217 -7.91 -0.23 17.14
C LEU A 217 -8.06 -1.49 16.27
N SER A 218 -8.25 -1.33 14.96
CA SER A 218 -8.25 -2.47 14.03
C SER A 218 -6.86 -3.13 14.00
N PRO A 219 -6.75 -4.48 13.98
CA PRO A 219 -5.45 -5.15 13.86
C PRO A 219 -4.65 -4.73 12.63
N VAL A 220 -5.35 -4.32 11.57
CA VAL A 220 -4.79 -3.78 10.33
C VAL A 220 -5.53 -2.51 9.99
N VAL A 221 -4.80 -1.47 9.56
CA VAL A 221 -5.37 -0.18 9.17
C VAL A 221 -5.19 -0.01 7.66
N PRO A 222 -6.18 -0.47 6.85
CA PRO A 222 -6.14 -0.27 5.42
C PRO A 222 -6.37 1.20 5.11
N GLU A 223 -5.42 1.80 4.40
CA GLU A 223 -5.60 3.09 3.75
C GLU A 223 -5.17 2.91 2.31
N THR A 224 -6.13 3.03 1.40
CA THR A 224 -5.93 2.88 -0.04
C THR A 224 -6.56 4.09 -0.73
N GLY A 225 -5.88 4.63 -1.74
CA GLY A 225 -6.53 5.48 -2.75
C GLY A 225 -6.04 6.91 -2.91
N GLY A 226 -5.00 7.35 -2.19
CA GLY A 226 -4.35 8.65 -2.44
C GLY A 226 -3.00 8.50 -3.12
N ALA A 227 -2.60 9.53 -3.87
CA ALA A 227 -1.24 9.62 -4.40
C ALA A 227 -0.23 9.57 -3.22
N PRO A 228 0.95 8.93 -3.38
CA PRO A 228 1.91 8.77 -2.29
C PRO A 228 2.33 10.13 -1.72
N LEU A 229 2.47 10.21 -0.40
CA LEU A 229 2.94 11.43 0.26
C LEU A 229 4.36 11.23 0.82
N PRO A 230 5.16 12.30 0.93
CA PRO A 230 6.39 12.28 1.71
C PRO A 230 6.18 11.69 3.11
N SER A 231 7.15 10.91 3.60
CA SER A 231 6.99 10.13 4.83
C SER A 231 6.58 10.97 6.05
N ALA A 232 7.10 12.21 6.13
CA ALA A 232 6.80 13.16 7.19
C ALA A 232 5.35 13.68 7.16
N LEU A 233 4.62 13.53 6.05
CA LEU A 233 3.25 13.99 5.87
C LEU A 233 2.21 12.89 6.10
N LEU A 234 2.63 11.63 6.29
CA LEU A 234 1.72 10.50 6.48
C LEU A 234 0.88 10.63 7.75
N GLY A 235 1.50 11.08 8.85
CA GLY A 235 0.82 11.23 10.14
C GLY A 235 0.45 9.93 10.85
N ARG A 236 1.03 8.79 10.42
CA ARG A 236 0.66 7.48 10.95
C ARG A 236 1.42 7.14 12.24
N PRO A 237 0.74 6.85 13.36
CA PRO A 237 1.36 6.44 14.63
C PRO A 237 1.80 4.96 14.62
N ALA A 238 2.52 4.52 13.57
CA ALA A 238 2.87 3.10 13.35
C ALA A 238 3.57 2.45 14.55
N ALA A 239 4.49 3.16 15.20
CA ALA A 239 5.20 2.66 16.39
C ALA A 239 4.26 2.43 17.59
N TRP A 240 3.28 3.33 17.78
CA TRP A 240 2.26 3.16 18.82
C TRP A 240 1.32 2.01 18.49
N HIS A 241 0.96 1.83 17.23
CA HIS A 241 0.14 0.70 16.77
C HIS A 241 0.85 -0.64 16.98
N ALA A 242 2.12 -0.73 16.58
CA ALA A 242 2.94 -1.92 16.84
C ALA A 242 3.09 -2.20 18.34
N LEU A 243 3.27 -1.17 19.17
CA LEU A 243 3.29 -1.30 20.64
C LEU A 243 1.95 -1.79 21.18
N TYR A 244 0.83 -1.27 20.68
CA TYR A 244 -0.52 -1.71 21.02
C TYR A 244 -0.70 -3.20 20.70
N LEU A 245 -0.37 -3.64 19.47
CA LEU A 245 -0.52 -5.04 19.06
C LEU A 245 0.38 -5.99 19.85
N ALA A 246 1.64 -5.60 20.07
CA ALA A 246 2.58 -6.38 20.86
C ALA A 246 2.15 -6.48 22.34
N GLY A 247 1.79 -5.34 22.95
CA GLY A 247 1.28 -5.26 24.31
C GLY A 247 0.01 -6.09 24.49
N LEU A 248 -0.94 -5.98 23.57
CA LEU A 248 -2.20 -6.71 23.60
C LEU A 248 -1.94 -8.22 23.51
N THR A 249 -1.08 -8.65 22.59
CA THR A 249 -0.68 -10.06 22.42
C THR A 249 -0.11 -10.63 23.73
N VAL A 250 0.82 -9.92 24.37
CA VAL A 250 1.44 -10.37 25.64
C VAL A 250 0.44 -10.34 26.79
N THR A 251 -0.46 -9.37 26.83
CA THR A 251 -1.54 -9.28 27.84
C THR A 251 -2.48 -10.47 27.75
N LEU A 252 -2.94 -10.82 26.54
CA LEU A 252 -3.81 -11.96 26.32
C LEU A 252 -3.12 -13.30 26.59
N LEU A 253 -1.82 -13.41 26.29
CA LEU A 253 -1.00 -14.55 26.70
C LEU A 253 -0.94 -14.67 28.22
N GLY A 254 -0.67 -13.57 28.93
CA GLY A 254 -0.70 -13.50 30.38
C GLY A 254 -2.03 -13.99 30.96
N ALA A 255 -3.14 -13.48 30.43
CA ALA A 255 -4.49 -13.93 30.79
C ALA A 255 -4.68 -15.43 30.55
N ALA A 256 -4.27 -15.96 29.39
CA ALA A 256 -4.38 -17.38 29.07
C ALA A 256 -3.57 -18.26 30.05
N LEU A 257 -2.37 -17.82 30.46
CA LEU A 257 -1.55 -18.50 31.45
C LEU A 257 -2.17 -18.47 32.86
N LEU A 258 -2.75 -17.33 33.26
CA LEU A 258 -3.45 -17.17 34.54
C LEU A 258 -4.70 -18.07 34.62
N VAL A 259 -5.53 -18.08 33.57
CA VAL A 259 -6.68 -18.99 33.43
C VAL A 259 -6.24 -20.45 33.47
N SER A 260 -5.06 -20.76 32.91
CA SER A 260 -4.46 -22.10 32.92
C SER A 260 -3.70 -22.45 34.22
N GLY A 261 -3.81 -21.63 35.27
CA GLY A 261 -3.30 -21.93 36.61
C GLY A 261 -1.86 -21.47 36.91
N ARG A 262 -1.22 -20.65 36.07
CA ARG A 262 0.12 -20.08 36.37
C ARG A 262 0.02 -18.76 37.14
N ARG A 263 -0.27 -18.84 38.44
CA ARG A 263 -0.43 -17.66 39.33
C ARG A 263 0.87 -17.23 40.02
N THR A 264 1.92 -16.96 39.26
CA THR A 264 3.20 -16.51 39.83
C THR A 264 3.43 -15.02 39.67
N ARG A 265 4.11 -14.39 40.65
CA ARG A 265 4.44 -12.95 40.62
C ARG A 265 5.04 -12.49 39.28
N PRO A 266 6.00 -13.20 38.64
CA PRO A 266 6.54 -12.77 37.36
C PRO A 266 5.49 -12.69 36.24
N VAL A 267 4.53 -13.64 36.19
CA VAL A 267 3.45 -13.62 35.19
C VAL A 267 2.52 -12.45 35.44
N ALA A 268 2.18 -12.16 36.69
CA ALA A 268 1.37 -10.99 37.04
C ALA A 268 2.06 -9.68 36.66
N VAL A 269 3.36 -9.54 36.96
CA VAL A 269 4.16 -8.36 36.59
C VAL A 269 4.24 -8.18 35.08
N VAL A 270 4.59 -9.24 34.34
CA VAL A 270 4.67 -9.18 32.87
C VAL A 270 3.31 -8.81 32.25
N THR A 271 2.23 -9.39 32.76
CA THR A 271 0.86 -9.08 32.28
C THR A 271 0.50 -7.62 32.57
N ALA A 272 0.84 -7.11 33.76
CA ALA A 272 0.57 -5.72 34.13
C ALA A 272 1.37 -4.73 33.28
N VAL A 273 2.66 -5.01 33.03
CA VAL A 273 3.52 -4.18 32.16
C VAL A 273 2.99 -4.21 30.72
N ALA A 274 2.60 -5.38 30.21
CA ALA A 274 2.03 -5.51 28.87
C ALA A 274 0.68 -4.77 28.73
N LEU A 275 -0.16 -4.80 29.77
CA LEU A 275 -1.40 -4.06 29.81
C LEU A 275 -1.14 -2.54 29.79
N ALA A 276 -0.16 -2.08 30.57
CA ALA A 276 0.26 -0.67 30.57
C ALA A 276 0.81 -0.26 29.19
N ALA A 277 1.61 -1.11 28.54
CA ALA A 277 2.09 -0.88 27.18
C ALA A 277 0.96 -0.84 26.15
N THR A 278 -0.04 -1.71 26.28
CA THR A 278 -1.26 -1.71 25.44
C THR A 278 -2.01 -0.39 25.60
N ALA A 279 -2.24 0.04 26.84
CA ALA A 279 -2.92 1.30 27.14
C ALA A 279 -2.12 2.50 26.63
N ALA A 280 -0.79 2.49 26.74
CA ALA A 280 0.08 3.50 26.18
C ALA A 280 0.04 3.52 24.64
N GLY A 281 0.02 2.35 23.99
CA GLY A 281 -0.18 2.22 22.54
C GLY A 281 -1.50 2.85 22.09
N VAL A 282 -2.61 2.46 22.72
CA VAL A 282 -3.93 3.06 22.48
C VAL A 282 -3.90 4.57 22.71
N ALA A 283 -3.35 5.05 23.83
CA ALA A 283 -3.28 6.47 24.13
C ALA A 283 -2.41 7.25 23.12
N GLY A 284 -1.32 6.65 22.65
CA GLY A 284 -0.40 7.27 21.71
C GLY A 284 -0.92 7.36 20.27
N GLN A 285 -1.78 6.42 19.85
CA GLN A 285 -2.42 6.43 18.53
C GLN A 285 -3.81 7.09 18.50
N SER A 286 -4.39 7.42 19.67
CA SER A 286 -5.74 8.00 19.76
C SER A 286 -5.84 9.44 19.23
N PRO A 287 -4.88 10.36 19.50
CA PRO A 287 -4.92 11.70 18.94
C PRO A 287 -4.99 11.63 17.41
N GLY A 288 -5.79 12.52 16.82
CA GLY A 288 -5.76 12.75 15.38
C GLY A 288 -4.51 13.52 14.95
N ASP A 289 -4.55 14.08 13.75
CA ASP A 289 -3.44 14.86 13.21
C ASP A 289 -3.01 15.98 14.16
N SER A 290 -1.70 16.06 14.40
CA SER A 290 -1.13 17.14 15.20
C SER A 290 -1.20 18.45 14.42
N ARG A 291 -1.25 19.59 15.14
CA ARG A 291 -1.22 20.91 14.50
C ARG A 291 0.01 21.08 13.58
N GLN A 292 1.16 20.58 14.02
CA GLN A 292 2.40 20.63 13.23
C GLN A 292 2.26 19.83 11.92
N LEU A 293 1.62 18.67 11.96
CA LEU A 293 1.36 17.86 10.77
C LEU A 293 0.38 18.55 9.81
N THR A 294 -0.72 19.13 10.32
CA THR A 294 -1.67 19.90 9.51
C THR A 294 -0.99 21.10 8.84
N GLU A 295 -0.13 21.82 9.58
CA GLU A 295 0.66 22.93 9.05
C GLU A 295 1.66 22.46 7.99
N ALA A 296 2.37 21.34 8.22
CA ALA A 296 3.29 20.75 7.25
C ALA A 296 2.58 20.29 5.96
N ARG A 297 1.43 19.61 6.08
CA ARG A 297 0.60 19.21 4.94
C ARG A 297 0.10 20.42 4.15
N THR A 298 -0.33 21.47 4.84
CA THR A 298 -0.75 22.72 4.19
C THR A 298 0.42 23.38 3.46
N MET A 299 1.59 23.44 4.08
CA MET A 299 2.80 23.99 3.47
C MET A 299 3.22 23.20 2.23
N ALA A 300 3.26 21.87 2.30
CA ALA A 300 3.60 21.01 1.17
C ALA A 300 2.60 21.14 0.00
N SER A 301 1.31 21.40 0.29
CA SER A 301 0.27 21.50 -0.74
C SER A 301 0.19 22.90 -1.38
N VAL A 302 0.33 23.95 -0.57
CA VAL A 302 0.08 25.35 -0.98
C VAL A 302 1.38 26.13 -1.25
N SER A 303 2.47 25.80 -0.58
CA SER A 303 3.78 26.46 -0.73
C SER A 303 4.93 25.45 -0.83
N PRO A 304 4.88 24.48 -1.77
CA PRO A 304 5.88 23.41 -1.88
C PRO A 304 7.32 23.91 -2.02
N GLU A 305 7.55 25.13 -2.54
CA GLU A 305 8.91 25.73 -2.66
C GLU A 305 9.66 25.80 -1.33
N LYS A 306 8.95 25.84 -0.20
CA LYS A 306 9.57 25.96 1.12
C LYS A 306 10.24 24.68 1.59
N ASP A 307 9.76 23.53 1.09
CA ASP A 307 10.20 22.20 1.53
C ASP A 307 10.93 21.42 0.43
N GLN A 308 11.06 22.02 -0.76
CA GLN A 308 11.63 21.36 -1.93
C GLN A 308 13.09 21.69 -2.18
N THR A 309 13.79 20.71 -2.72
CA THR A 309 15.14 20.90 -3.26
C THR A 309 15.04 21.02 -4.78
N CYS A 310 15.62 22.09 -5.32
CA CYS A 310 15.62 22.34 -6.76
C CYS A 310 17.02 22.14 -7.37
N ALA A 311 17.09 21.48 -8.51
CA ALA A 311 18.30 21.33 -9.32
C ALA A 311 18.08 21.82 -10.75
N LEU A 312 19.10 22.44 -11.35
CA LEU A 312 19.07 22.86 -12.75
C LEU A 312 19.65 21.74 -13.64
N ARG A 313 18.92 21.33 -14.68
CA ARG A 313 19.39 20.37 -15.69
C ARG A 313 19.00 20.87 -17.08
N ALA A 314 19.97 20.99 -17.99
CA ALA A 314 19.78 21.47 -19.36
C ALA A 314 19.01 22.82 -19.48
N GLY A 315 19.09 23.69 -18.46
CA GLY A 315 18.39 24.98 -18.43
C GLY A 315 16.97 24.92 -17.83
N VAL A 316 16.45 23.74 -17.51
CA VAL A 316 15.18 23.52 -16.82
C VAL A 316 15.42 23.30 -15.33
N ARG A 317 14.61 23.93 -14.48
CA ARG A 317 14.69 23.77 -13.03
C ARG A 317 13.73 22.67 -12.56
N TYR A 318 14.24 21.66 -11.87
CA TYR A 318 13.47 20.54 -11.33
C TYR A 318 13.42 20.64 -9.81
N CYS A 319 12.24 20.84 -9.24
CA CYS A 319 12.01 20.94 -7.79
C CYS A 319 11.25 19.71 -7.31
N ALA A 320 11.82 18.97 -6.36
CA ALA A 320 11.23 17.78 -5.78
C ALA A 320 11.26 17.85 -4.26
N PHE A 321 10.35 17.12 -3.60
CA PHE A 321 10.53 16.83 -2.18
C PHE A 321 11.85 16.05 -1.98
N PRO A 322 12.56 16.21 -0.86
CA PRO A 322 13.89 15.64 -0.66
C PRO A 322 13.97 14.14 -0.98
N GLU A 323 12.96 13.39 -0.55
CA GLU A 323 12.83 11.94 -0.78
C GLU A 323 12.67 11.56 -2.27
N TRP A 324 12.20 12.46 -3.13
CA TRP A 324 11.93 12.22 -4.56
C TRP A 324 13.00 12.76 -5.51
N THR A 325 14.05 13.39 -4.97
CA THR A 325 15.12 14.01 -5.79
C THR A 325 15.76 13.04 -6.79
N GLY A 326 15.79 11.74 -6.47
CA GLY A 326 16.26 10.67 -7.36
C GLY A 326 15.52 10.56 -8.69
N ARG A 327 14.23 10.93 -8.75
CA ARG A 327 13.39 10.84 -9.96
C ARG A 327 13.51 12.03 -10.91
N THR A 328 14.20 13.09 -10.50
CA THR A 328 14.33 14.31 -11.33
C THR A 328 15.03 14.05 -12.67
N ALA A 329 15.88 13.02 -12.76
CA ALA A 329 16.52 12.61 -14.01
C ALA A 329 15.50 12.01 -15.00
N ASP A 330 14.58 11.19 -14.51
CA ASP A 330 13.54 10.55 -15.34
C ASP A 330 12.56 11.58 -15.89
N TRP A 331 12.19 12.57 -15.05
CA TRP A 331 11.37 13.69 -15.47
C TRP A 331 12.06 14.52 -16.56
N ALA A 332 13.36 14.79 -16.37
CA ALA A 332 14.14 15.55 -17.33
C ALA A 332 14.23 14.85 -18.69
N ALA A 333 14.35 13.52 -18.70
CA ALA A 333 14.33 12.75 -19.94
C ALA A 333 13.01 12.89 -20.71
N VAL A 334 11.86 12.99 -20.01
CA VAL A 334 10.57 13.23 -20.67
C VAL A 334 10.50 14.65 -21.23
N VAL A 335 10.85 15.65 -20.42
CA VAL A 335 10.86 17.07 -20.85
C VAL A 335 11.73 17.24 -22.08
N GLU A 336 12.95 16.69 -22.07
CA GLU A 336 13.89 16.78 -23.19
C GLU A 336 13.30 16.19 -24.48
N ARG A 337 12.67 15.01 -24.41
CA ARG A 337 12.06 14.40 -25.61
C ARG A 337 10.92 15.25 -26.18
N VAL A 338 10.09 15.84 -25.32
CA VAL A 338 8.98 16.71 -25.77
C VAL A 338 9.50 18.03 -26.32
N GLU A 339 10.47 18.68 -25.65
CA GLU A 339 11.09 19.92 -26.11
C GLU A 339 11.81 19.73 -27.45
N GLN A 340 12.45 18.57 -27.68
CA GLN A 340 13.08 18.27 -28.96
C GLN A 340 12.07 18.27 -30.11
N LEU A 341 10.80 17.94 -29.89
CA LEU A 341 9.78 17.97 -30.95
C LEU A 341 9.20 19.38 -31.20
N ALA A 342 9.30 20.27 -30.21
CA ALA A 342 8.75 21.62 -30.29
C ALA A 342 9.54 22.52 -31.25
N GLY A 343 8.86 23.53 -31.81
CA GLY A 343 9.46 24.55 -32.68
C GLY A 343 9.95 25.80 -31.97
N GLY A 344 9.58 25.99 -30.70
CA GLY A 344 9.98 27.12 -29.87
C GLY A 344 10.81 26.68 -28.67
N ARG A 345 11.73 27.55 -28.22
CA ARG A 345 12.49 27.35 -26.98
C ARG A 345 11.85 28.17 -25.87
N HIS A 346 11.63 27.56 -24.72
CA HIS A 346 11.13 28.25 -23.54
C HIS A 346 12.29 28.56 -22.60
N ASP A 347 12.54 29.85 -22.34
CA ASP A 347 13.77 30.28 -21.67
C ASP A 347 13.80 29.97 -20.16
N ARG A 348 12.66 29.57 -19.56
CA ARG A 348 12.52 29.37 -18.10
C ARG A 348 11.50 28.31 -17.70
N LEU A 349 11.68 27.07 -18.11
CA LEU A 349 10.85 25.99 -17.58
C LEU A 349 11.22 25.62 -16.13
N THR A 350 10.20 25.42 -15.30
CA THR A 350 10.34 24.83 -13.97
C THR A 350 9.39 23.64 -13.86
N VAL A 351 9.93 22.43 -13.74
CA VAL A 351 9.18 21.26 -13.32
C VAL A 351 9.16 21.23 -11.81
N ARG A 352 7.97 21.12 -11.23
CA ARG A 352 7.76 21.16 -9.79
C ARG A 352 6.86 20.02 -9.38
N GLN A 353 7.38 19.21 -8.47
CA GLN A 353 6.58 18.19 -7.82
C GLN A 353 5.48 18.83 -6.97
N ARG A 354 4.27 18.30 -7.01
CA ARG A 354 3.17 18.75 -6.13
C ARG A 354 2.40 17.55 -5.60
N ALA A 355 1.83 17.74 -4.43
CA ALA A 355 0.98 16.77 -3.75
C ALA A 355 -0.10 17.53 -3.00
N GLU A 356 -1.33 17.00 -2.99
CA GLU A 356 -2.41 17.53 -2.17
C GLU A 356 -2.51 16.71 -0.89
N ALA A 357 -1.89 17.22 0.17
CA ALA A 357 -1.76 16.53 1.44
C ALA A 357 -2.76 17.04 2.50
N ARG A 358 -3.52 18.12 2.24
CA ARG A 358 -4.40 18.74 3.25
C ARG A 358 -5.50 17.80 3.74
N TYR A 359 -5.89 16.84 2.91
CA TYR A 359 -6.97 15.87 3.20
C TYR A 359 -6.44 14.50 3.64
N GLY A 360 -5.14 14.37 3.89
CA GLY A 360 -4.52 13.12 4.35
C GLY A 360 -4.43 12.04 3.26
N LEU A 361 -4.26 10.79 3.68
CA LEU A 361 -3.93 9.65 2.81
C LEU A 361 -5.12 9.09 2.01
N THR A 362 -6.34 9.50 2.36
CA THR A 362 -7.57 9.13 1.67
C THR A 362 -8.10 10.25 0.78
N GLY A 363 -7.38 11.37 0.70
CA GLY A 363 -7.75 12.49 -0.16
C GLY A 363 -7.42 12.21 -1.62
N ASP A 364 -8.37 12.51 -2.51
CA ASP A 364 -8.29 12.37 -3.97
C ASP A 364 -8.37 13.73 -4.69
N ALA A 365 -8.13 14.82 -3.94
CA ALA A 365 -8.28 16.16 -4.47
C ALA A 365 -7.28 16.43 -5.61
N ALA A 366 -7.82 16.93 -6.73
CA ALA A 366 -7.04 17.30 -7.91
C ALA A 366 -6.05 18.45 -7.63
N LEU A 367 -4.93 18.44 -8.35
CA LEU A 367 -3.94 19.49 -8.27
C LEU A 367 -4.38 20.68 -9.12
N VAL A 368 -4.66 21.81 -8.46
CA VAL A 368 -5.06 23.05 -9.15
C VAL A 368 -3.96 23.53 -10.11
N PRO A 369 -4.24 23.83 -11.39
CA PRO A 369 -3.25 24.34 -12.34
C PRO A 369 -2.55 25.62 -11.91
N LEU A 370 -1.26 25.74 -12.19
CA LEU A 370 -0.46 26.93 -11.94
C LEU A 370 -0.67 27.99 -13.02
N ALA A 371 -0.83 29.25 -12.58
CA ALA A 371 -0.91 30.41 -13.47
C ALA A 371 0.46 30.99 -13.87
N GLY A 372 1.54 30.53 -13.24
CA GLY A 372 2.89 31.03 -13.53
C GLY A 372 3.39 30.51 -14.89
N PRO A 373 3.99 31.35 -15.74
CA PRO A 373 4.49 30.92 -17.04
C PRO A 373 5.61 29.88 -16.89
N GLY A 374 5.61 28.87 -17.77
CA GLY A 374 6.63 27.82 -17.82
C GLY A 374 6.71 26.94 -16.57
N GLN A 375 5.70 26.96 -15.67
CA GLN A 375 5.61 26.03 -14.54
C GLN A 375 4.91 24.75 -14.98
N ILE A 376 5.48 23.59 -14.67
CA ILE A 376 4.94 22.27 -15.00
C ILE A 376 4.86 21.45 -13.71
N THR A 377 3.71 20.86 -13.46
CA THR A 377 3.43 20.01 -12.31
C THR A 377 3.79 18.56 -12.63
N VAL A 378 4.46 17.90 -11.69
CA VAL A 378 4.60 16.44 -11.66
C VAL A 378 4.03 15.93 -10.34
N GLY A 379 3.32 14.80 -10.39
CA GLY A 379 2.80 14.14 -9.19
C GLY A 379 3.88 13.46 -8.35
N THR A 380 3.44 12.75 -7.32
CA THR A 380 4.29 11.89 -6.48
C THR A 380 4.39 10.46 -7.00
N GLU A 381 3.43 10.03 -7.81
CA GLU A 381 3.49 8.79 -8.59
C GLU A 381 4.36 8.95 -9.83
N TRP A 382 4.93 7.84 -10.30
CA TRP A 382 5.76 7.84 -11.49
C TRP A 382 5.82 6.44 -12.14
N GLY A 383 6.25 6.40 -13.40
CA GLY A 383 6.33 5.19 -14.21
C GLY A 383 5.03 4.90 -14.96
N GLY A 384 5.10 3.98 -15.91
CA GLY A 384 3.91 3.53 -16.63
C GLY A 384 3.12 4.65 -17.30
N ASN A 385 1.80 4.63 -17.07
CA ASN A 385 0.85 5.61 -17.60
C ASN A 385 1.06 7.03 -17.05
N ARG A 386 1.81 7.21 -15.95
CA ARG A 386 2.16 8.55 -15.43
C ARG A 386 3.17 9.27 -16.33
N VAL A 387 3.94 8.54 -17.14
CA VAL A 387 4.92 9.11 -18.09
C VAL A 387 4.25 9.85 -19.26
N PRO A 388 3.33 9.25 -20.03
CA PRO A 388 2.61 9.97 -21.08
C PRO A 388 1.68 11.06 -20.50
N GLU A 389 1.06 10.85 -19.34
CA GLU A 389 0.31 11.89 -18.63
C GLU A 389 1.19 13.12 -18.33
N PHE A 390 2.38 12.92 -17.76
CA PHE A 390 3.32 14.01 -17.52
C PHE A 390 3.77 14.67 -18.83
N ALA A 391 3.96 13.90 -19.90
CA ALA A 391 4.30 14.44 -21.22
C ALA A 391 3.19 15.35 -21.77
N VAL A 392 1.91 15.02 -21.55
CA VAL A 392 0.77 15.90 -21.87
C VAL A 392 0.87 17.21 -21.08
N GLY A 393 1.18 17.15 -19.78
CA GLY A 393 1.40 18.35 -18.97
C GLY A 393 2.53 19.25 -19.50
N VAL A 394 3.67 18.66 -19.90
CA VAL A 394 4.78 19.39 -20.51
C VAL A 394 4.35 20.03 -21.83
N ALA A 395 3.78 19.24 -22.75
CA ALA A 395 3.35 19.72 -24.07
C ALA A 395 2.29 20.84 -23.97
N SER A 396 1.35 20.70 -23.03
CA SER A 396 0.35 21.72 -22.69
C SER A 396 0.99 23.06 -22.32
N VAL A 397 2.01 23.06 -21.47
CA VAL A 397 2.70 24.31 -21.08
C VAL A 397 3.53 24.87 -22.24
N LEU A 398 4.15 24.02 -23.06
CA LEU A 398 4.92 24.47 -24.23
C LEU A 398 4.02 25.16 -25.27
N VAL A 399 2.77 24.70 -25.41
CA VAL A 399 1.80 25.22 -26.39
C VAL A 399 0.99 26.40 -25.84
N ALA A 400 0.55 26.34 -24.58
CA ALA A 400 -0.31 27.35 -23.97
C ALA A 400 0.45 28.47 -23.24
N GLY A 401 1.66 28.17 -22.74
CA GLY A 401 2.47 29.07 -21.92
C GLY A 401 2.39 28.81 -20.41
N SER A 402 1.25 28.36 -19.91
CA SER A 402 1.02 27.99 -18.50
C SER A 402 -0.01 26.87 -18.35
N GLU A 403 -0.03 26.21 -17.19
CA GLU A 403 -1.01 25.14 -16.92
C GLU A 403 -2.45 25.68 -16.88
N LYS A 404 -2.64 26.89 -16.32
CA LYS A 404 -3.95 27.52 -16.25
C LYS A 404 -4.51 27.91 -17.62
N GLU A 405 -3.67 28.30 -18.56
CA GLU A 405 -4.10 28.55 -19.94
C GLU A 405 -4.35 27.22 -20.68
N ALA A 406 -3.58 26.18 -20.34
CA ALA A 406 -3.77 24.85 -20.91
C ALA A 406 -5.06 24.15 -20.45
N SER A 407 -5.51 24.38 -19.22
CA SER A 407 -6.75 23.76 -18.70
C SER A 407 -8.01 24.18 -19.44
N GLY A 408 -7.94 25.26 -20.24
CA GLY A 408 -9.03 25.71 -21.11
C GLY A 408 -8.86 25.33 -22.58
N ILE A 409 -7.88 24.48 -22.94
CA ILE A 409 -7.71 24.07 -24.33
C ILE A 409 -8.86 23.16 -24.73
N CYS A 410 -9.68 23.72 -25.61
CA CYS A 410 -10.78 23.07 -26.31
C CYS A 410 -10.70 23.29 -27.83
N ASP A 411 -9.65 23.97 -28.28
CA ASP A 411 -9.44 24.40 -29.65
C ASP A 411 -8.42 23.47 -30.38
N ALA A 412 -8.04 23.85 -31.59
CA ALA A 412 -7.16 23.05 -32.44
C ALA A 412 -5.76 22.79 -31.83
N ARG A 413 -5.33 23.55 -30.80
CA ARG A 413 -4.08 23.31 -30.07
C ARG A 413 -4.02 21.96 -29.38
N ALA A 414 -5.17 21.35 -29.05
CA ALA A 414 -5.23 20.00 -28.49
C ALA A 414 -4.51 18.97 -29.37
N VAL A 415 -4.59 19.09 -30.71
CA VAL A 415 -3.88 18.21 -31.66
C VAL A 415 -2.37 18.35 -31.52
N THR A 416 -1.88 19.59 -31.43
CA THR A 416 -0.45 19.89 -31.26
C THR A 416 0.07 19.36 -29.92
N VAL A 417 -0.66 19.59 -28.82
CA VAL A 417 -0.31 19.10 -27.48
C VAL A 417 -0.17 17.58 -27.48
N MET A 418 -1.19 16.88 -27.99
CA MET A 418 -1.22 15.42 -27.97
C MET A 418 -0.15 14.80 -28.88
N TRP A 419 0.08 15.37 -30.05
CA TRP A 419 1.16 14.89 -30.92
C TRP A 419 2.54 15.05 -30.25
N LEU A 420 2.83 16.20 -29.62
CA LEU A 420 4.09 16.43 -28.89
C LEU A 420 4.26 15.44 -27.72
N ALA A 421 3.21 15.18 -26.96
CA ALA A 421 3.25 14.29 -25.80
C ALA A 421 3.46 12.82 -26.19
N LEU A 422 2.86 12.39 -27.31
CA LEU A 422 2.80 10.98 -27.71
C LEU A 422 3.89 10.58 -28.70
N ALA A 423 4.27 11.45 -29.65
CA ALA A 423 5.27 11.13 -30.67
C ALA A 423 6.67 10.88 -30.09
N ALA A 424 6.92 11.38 -28.88
CA ALA A 424 8.13 11.15 -28.09
C ALA A 424 8.14 9.81 -27.31
N GLN A 425 7.05 9.04 -27.36
CA GLN A 425 6.92 7.77 -26.63
C GLN A 425 7.43 6.59 -27.48
N PRO A 426 7.93 5.51 -26.84
CA PRO A 426 8.39 4.32 -27.57
C PRO A 426 7.28 3.63 -28.38
N ASP A 427 6.05 3.62 -27.84
CA ASP A 427 4.84 3.15 -28.52
C ASP A 427 3.74 4.23 -28.41
N PRO A 428 3.67 5.15 -29.39
CA PRO A 428 2.75 6.28 -29.32
C PRO A 428 1.28 5.88 -29.31
N MET A 429 0.90 4.78 -29.96
CA MET A 429 -0.50 4.35 -30.05
C MET A 429 -0.96 3.66 -28.76
N SER A 430 -0.12 2.85 -28.14
CA SER A 430 -0.42 2.31 -26.80
C SER A 430 -0.45 3.43 -25.75
N ALA A 431 0.50 4.37 -25.81
CA ALA A 431 0.50 5.54 -24.93
C ALA A 431 -0.75 6.40 -25.11
N PHE A 432 -1.27 6.52 -26.35
CA PHE A 432 -2.50 7.27 -26.62
C PHE A 432 -3.72 6.62 -25.95
N ALA A 433 -3.85 5.29 -26.05
CA ALA A 433 -4.91 4.56 -25.37
C ALA A 433 -4.82 4.76 -23.85
N HIS A 434 -3.65 4.49 -23.26
CA HIS A 434 -3.46 4.51 -21.81
C HIS A 434 -3.56 5.88 -21.14
N VAL A 435 -3.36 6.96 -21.89
CA VAL A 435 -3.50 8.32 -21.35
C VAL A 435 -4.95 8.81 -21.43
N ARG A 436 -5.84 8.11 -22.14
CA ARG A 436 -7.27 8.44 -22.19
C ARG A 436 -8.03 7.71 -21.10
N LEU A 437 -9.05 8.36 -20.54
CA LEU A 437 -9.91 7.76 -19.51
C LEU A 437 -10.71 6.54 -20.00
N ASP A 438 -10.97 6.44 -21.29
CA ASP A 438 -11.75 5.37 -21.90
C ASP A 438 -10.91 4.22 -22.48
N ASP A 439 -9.58 4.29 -22.34
CA ASP A 439 -8.60 3.38 -22.98
C ASP A 439 -8.77 3.26 -24.51
N GLY A 440 -9.49 4.20 -25.12
CA GLY A 440 -9.85 4.21 -26.54
C GLY A 440 -8.84 4.97 -27.40
N THR A 441 -8.93 4.82 -28.72
CA THR A 441 -8.17 5.64 -29.69
C THR A 441 -9.07 6.26 -30.77
N GLU A 442 -10.38 6.25 -30.52
CA GLU A 442 -11.41 6.74 -31.42
C GLU A 442 -12.45 7.56 -30.62
N GLY A 443 -13.20 8.39 -31.32
CA GLY A 443 -14.24 9.21 -30.71
C GLY A 443 -13.71 10.32 -29.79
N PRO A 444 -14.61 11.12 -29.20
CA PRO A 444 -14.23 12.12 -28.22
C PRO A 444 -13.75 11.44 -26.93
N GLY A 445 -12.99 12.16 -26.11
CA GLY A 445 -12.53 11.64 -24.82
C GLY A 445 -11.71 12.65 -24.03
N ALA A 446 -11.55 12.36 -22.74
CA ALA A 446 -10.69 13.11 -21.84
C ALA A 446 -9.35 12.41 -21.67
N VAL A 447 -8.28 13.19 -21.85
CA VAL A 447 -6.89 12.78 -21.68
C VAL A 447 -6.41 13.19 -20.31
N LEU A 448 -5.81 12.24 -19.59
CA LEU A 448 -5.19 12.46 -18.30
C LEU A 448 -3.98 13.40 -18.41
N ALA A 449 -3.90 14.34 -17.49
CA ALA A 449 -2.74 15.19 -17.26
C ALA A 449 -2.58 15.42 -15.75
N PRO A 450 -1.40 15.87 -15.27
CA PRO A 450 -1.10 15.93 -13.83
C PRO A 450 -1.97 16.89 -13.00
N THR A 451 -2.73 17.77 -13.64
CA THR A 451 -3.57 18.79 -12.99
C THR A 451 -5.03 18.69 -13.45
N GLU A 452 -5.35 19.25 -14.62
CA GLU A 452 -6.66 19.17 -15.24
C GLU A 452 -6.59 18.36 -16.54
N PRO A 453 -7.56 17.48 -16.81
CA PRO A 453 -7.58 16.69 -18.03
C PRO A 453 -7.76 17.56 -19.27
N LEU A 454 -7.21 17.11 -20.40
CA LEU A 454 -7.40 17.73 -21.70
C LEU A 454 -8.55 17.04 -22.42
N ALA A 455 -9.60 17.80 -22.77
CA ALA A 455 -10.69 17.27 -23.57
C ALA A 455 -10.31 17.20 -25.07
N MET A 456 -10.76 16.16 -25.76
CA MET A 456 -10.56 15.98 -27.19
C MET A 456 -11.86 15.65 -27.90
N SER A 457 -12.08 16.28 -29.06
CA SER A 457 -13.15 15.88 -29.97
C SER A 457 -12.79 14.63 -30.78
N ALA A 458 -13.81 14.05 -31.44
CA ALA A 458 -13.60 12.90 -32.32
C ALA A 458 -12.67 13.24 -33.51
N GLU A 459 -12.80 14.44 -34.06
CA GLU A 459 -11.96 14.89 -35.18
C GLU A 459 -10.52 15.15 -34.71
N GLN A 460 -10.33 15.79 -33.56
CA GLN A 460 -8.99 15.96 -32.97
C GLN A 460 -8.33 14.60 -32.70
N THR A 461 -9.07 13.64 -32.15
CA THR A 461 -8.61 12.26 -31.92
C THR A 461 -8.19 11.58 -33.22
N ARG A 462 -9.03 11.68 -34.27
CA ARG A 462 -8.72 11.12 -35.59
C ARG A 462 -7.44 11.72 -36.17
N MET A 463 -7.27 13.04 -36.06
CA MET A 463 -6.09 13.74 -36.57
C MET A 463 -4.82 13.34 -35.83
N VAL A 464 -4.85 13.29 -34.49
CA VAL A 464 -3.71 12.80 -33.69
C VAL A 464 -3.33 11.39 -34.11
N ARG A 465 -4.31 10.47 -34.23
CA ARG A 465 -4.06 9.11 -34.71
C ARG A 465 -3.41 9.09 -36.10
N GLU A 466 -3.92 9.88 -37.04
CA GLU A 466 -3.35 9.98 -38.39
C GLU A 466 -1.89 10.48 -38.35
N LEU A 467 -1.59 11.48 -37.52
CA LEU A 467 -0.23 11.99 -37.33
C LEU A 467 0.72 10.95 -36.73
N LEU A 468 0.25 10.16 -35.76
CA LEU A 468 1.06 9.12 -35.11
C LEU A 468 1.40 7.94 -36.04
N HIS A 469 0.66 7.75 -37.12
CA HIS A 469 0.98 6.74 -38.15
C HIS A 469 1.95 7.25 -39.23
N ARG A 470 2.26 8.55 -39.24
CA ARG A 470 3.18 9.14 -40.21
C ARG A 470 4.63 9.12 -39.70
N PRO A 471 5.63 9.23 -40.61
CA PRO A 471 7.02 9.39 -40.21
C PRO A 471 7.18 10.58 -39.27
N SER A 472 7.74 10.35 -38.08
CA SER A 472 7.86 11.37 -37.04
C SER A 472 8.69 12.57 -37.48
N GLU A 473 9.72 12.37 -38.30
CA GLU A 473 10.58 13.44 -38.84
C GLU A 473 9.81 14.43 -39.72
N ASP A 474 8.92 13.93 -40.58
CA ASP A 474 8.10 14.77 -41.47
C ASP A 474 7.15 15.65 -40.65
N VAL A 475 6.46 15.06 -39.68
CA VAL A 475 5.53 15.80 -38.82
C VAL A 475 6.29 16.76 -37.92
N THR A 476 7.46 16.38 -37.40
CA THR A 476 8.32 17.28 -36.61
C THR A 476 8.75 18.50 -37.41
N SER A 477 9.20 18.32 -38.65
CA SER A 477 9.55 19.43 -39.53
C SER A 477 8.36 20.37 -39.78
N ALA A 478 7.17 19.81 -40.01
CA ALA A 478 5.95 20.58 -40.20
C ALA A 478 5.54 21.35 -38.93
N VAL A 479 5.61 20.71 -37.75
CA VAL A 479 5.31 21.33 -36.46
C VAL A 479 6.27 22.47 -36.16
N ARG A 480 7.58 22.27 -36.39
CA ARG A 480 8.58 23.32 -36.18
C ARG A 480 8.40 24.49 -37.13
N ALA A 481 8.09 24.23 -38.40
CA ALA A 481 7.85 25.27 -39.39
C ALA A 481 6.56 26.07 -39.11
N GLY A 482 5.51 25.39 -38.62
CA GLY A 482 4.21 25.98 -38.32
C GLY A 482 4.02 26.45 -36.87
N TRP A 483 5.07 26.45 -36.03
CA TRP A 483 4.96 26.54 -34.58
C TRP A 483 4.06 27.69 -34.10
N THR A 484 4.32 28.92 -34.54
CA THR A 484 3.56 30.11 -34.13
C THR A 484 2.07 30.00 -34.45
N GLU A 485 1.72 29.36 -35.57
CA GLU A 485 0.33 29.17 -35.97
C GLU A 485 -0.30 28.01 -35.20
N LEU A 486 0.41 26.90 -35.03
CA LEU A 486 -0.07 25.71 -34.31
C LEU A 486 -0.28 25.91 -32.81
N THR A 487 0.37 26.91 -32.21
CA THR A 487 0.18 27.30 -30.80
C THR A 487 -0.77 28.46 -30.60
N SER A 488 -1.31 29.05 -31.68
CA SER A 488 -2.26 30.17 -31.57
C SER A 488 -3.67 29.64 -31.26
N PRO A 489 -4.38 30.23 -30.28
CA PRO A 489 -5.78 29.89 -30.00
C PRO A 489 -6.73 30.26 -31.15
N GLU A 490 -6.28 31.14 -32.07
CA GLU A 490 -7.10 31.58 -33.20
C GLU A 490 -7.05 30.62 -34.40
N THR A 491 -6.16 29.63 -34.37
CA THR A 491 -5.97 28.70 -35.48
C THR A 491 -7.09 27.66 -35.52
N SER A 492 -7.76 27.55 -36.67
CA SER A 492 -8.83 26.57 -36.86
C SER A 492 -8.28 25.15 -37.06
N LEU A 493 -9.11 24.15 -36.77
CA LEU A 493 -8.74 22.74 -36.94
C LEU A 493 -8.41 22.41 -38.41
N THR A 494 -9.15 23.00 -39.35
CA THR A 494 -8.86 22.90 -40.80
C THR A 494 -7.48 23.45 -41.15
N ARG A 495 -7.08 24.55 -40.51
CA ARG A 495 -5.76 25.14 -40.74
C ARG A 495 -4.64 24.29 -40.15
N VAL A 496 -4.84 23.73 -38.96
CA VAL A 496 -3.92 22.72 -38.38
C VAL A 496 -3.78 21.52 -39.33
N ALA A 497 -4.88 21.01 -39.89
CA ALA A 497 -4.86 19.91 -40.84
C ALA A 497 -3.96 20.20 -42.05
N HIS A 498 -4.11 21.40 -42.62
CA HIS A 498 -3.33 21.85 -43.76
C HIS A 498 -1.84 21.99 -43.42
N LEU A 499 -1.51 22.58 -42.26
CA LEU A 499 -0.12 22.76 -41.82
C LEU A 499 0.59 21.43 -41.59
N LEU A 500 -0.13 20.44 -41.05
CA LEU A 500 0.42 19.13 -40.73
C LEU A 500 0.25 18.11 -41.87
N GLY A 501 -0.43 18.48 -42.96
CA GLY A 501 -0.63 17.62 -44.12
C GLY A 501 -1.51 16.39 -43.86
N VAL A 502 -2.55 16.55 -43.04
CA VAL A 502 -3.56 15.49 -42.74
C VAL A 502 -4.92 15.89 -43.29
N ARG A 503 -5.86 14.94 -43.35
CA ARG A 503 -7.20 15.20 -43.87
C ARG A 503 -7.95 16.24 -43.03
N SER A 504 -8.38 17.31 -43.69
CA SER A 504 -9.23 18.35 -43.11
C SER A 504 -10.58 17.78 -42.65
N PRO A 505 -11.18 18.33 -41.58
CA PRO A 505 -12.51 17.93 -41.13
C PRO A 505 -13.56 18.30 -42.18
N GLU A 506 -14.62 17.49 -42.30
CA GLU A 506 -15.71 17.71 -43.27
C GLU A 506 -16.67 18.85 -42.86
N LYS A 507 -16.68 19.21 -41.57
CA LYS A 507 -17.42 20.34 -41.00
C LYS A 507 -16.51 21.09 -40.04
N GLU A 508 -16.59 22.42 -40.04
CA GLU A 508 -15.94 23.22 -39.00
C GLU A 508 -16.65 22.96 -37.67
N GLU A 509 -15.87 22.51 -36.68
CA GLU A 509 -16.34 22.33 -35.31
C GLU A 509 -16.66 23.71 -34.73
N ASN A 510 -17.86 23.88 -34.19
CA ASN A 510 -18.31 25.18 -33.71
C ASN A 510 -17.57 25.50 -32.41
N ARG A 511 -17.05 26.73 -32.25
CA ARG A 511 -16.33 27.15 -31.02
C ARG A 511 -17.16 26.99 -29.73
N ASP A 512 -18.48 26.88 -29.88
CA ASP A 512 -19.47 26.76 -28.79
C ASP A 512 -19.95 25.32 -28.55
N ASP A 513 -19.51 24.32 -29.34
CA ASP A 513 -19.80 22.93 -29.00
C ASP A 513 -19.02 22.59 -27.72
N PRO A 514 -19.69 22.15 -26.64
CA PRO A 514 -19.01 21.84 -25.41
C PRO A 514 -18.01 20.72 -25.70
N CYS A 515 -16.74 20.95 -25.33
CA CYS A 515 -15.80 19.88 -25.08
C CYS A 515 -16.52 18.79 -24.28
N ALA A 516 -16.83 17.66 -24.92
CA ALA A 516 -17.54 16.58 -24.27
C ALA A 516 -16.69 16.11 -23.09
N ALA A 517 -17.19 16.34 -21.87
CA ALA A 517 -16.65 15.78 -20.64
C ALA A 517 -17.21 14.38 -20.42
#